data_AF-A0A7K0T0J5-F1
#
_entry.id   AF-A0A7K0T0J5-F1
#
_cell.length_a   1.000
_cell.length_b   1.000
_cell.length_c   1.000
_cell.angle_alpha   90.00
_cell.angle_beta   90.00
_cell.angle_gamma   90.00
#
_symmetry.space_group_name_H-M   'P 1'
#
loop_
_entity.id
_entity.type
_entity.pdbx_description
1 polymer ?
#
loop_
_entity_poly.entity_id
_entity_poly.type
_entity_poly.pdbx_seq_one_letter_code
_entity_poly.pdbx_strand_id
1 'polypeptide(L)' 'MTQSLKTQSWATPASQELITRIASQVDNKSAPDVQSWIEELAQENHRLHDIEGINLNPATNILNPRAEKMLASGMSSR' A
#
# COMPACT_ATOMS: atom_id res chain seq x y z
N MET A 1 9.70 -8.75 25.46
CA MET A 1 9.70 -7.28 25.66
C MET A 1 9.87 -6.64 24.29
N THR A 2 8.79 -6.18 23.68
CA THR A 2 8.86 -5.38 22.45
C THR A 2 9.53 -4.05 22.79
N GLN A 3 10.59 -3.70 22.08
CA GLN A 3 11.26 -2.42 22.25
C GLN A 3 10.30 -1.33 21.74
N SER A 4 9.92 -0.40 22.61
CA SER A 4 9.05 0.72 22.25
C SER A 4 9.68 1.49 21.07
N LEU A 5 8.92 1.62 19.97
CA LEU A 5 9.36 2.34 18.79
C LEU A 5 9.62 3.80 19.15
N LYS A 6 10.85 4.29 18.94
CA LYS A 6 11.18 5.68 19.21
C LYS A 6 10.38 6.60 18.28
N THR A 7 9.65 7.55 18.88
CA THR A 7 9.02 8.63 18.15
C THR A 7 10.07 9.51 17.50
N GLN A 8 9.87 9.81 16.21
CA GLN A 8 10.82 10.57 15.41
C GLN A 8 10.49 12.06 15.49
N SER A 9 11.46 12.87 15.93
CA SER A 9 11.27 14.32 16.14
C SER A 9 11.02 15.12 14.86
N TRP A 10 11.33 14.55 13.70
CA TRP A 10 11.08 15.16 12.39
C TRP A 10 9.62 14.97 11.91
N ALA A 11 8.87 14.05 12.50
CA ALA A 11 7.51 13.74 12.06
C ALA A 11 6.49 14.76 12.61
N THR A 12 5.41 15.02 11.86
CA THR A 12 4.31 15.87 12.35
C THR A 12 3.58 15.21 13.53
N PRO A 13 2.89 15.97 14.40
CA PRO A 13 2.13 15.40 15.52
C PRO A 13 1.13 14.31 15.10
N ALA A 14 0.41 14.51 14.00
CA ALA A 14 -0.53 13.52 13.47
C ALA A 14 0.17 12.21 13.05
N SER A 15 1.36 12.30 12.46
CA SER A 15 2.16 11.12 12.09
C SER A 15 2.66 10.39 13.35
N GLN A 16 3.08 11.13 14.37
CA GLN A 16 3.51 10.56 15.65
C GLN A 16 2.35 9.83 16.36
N GLU A 17 1.15 10.39 16.32
CA GLU A 17 -0.06 9.75 16.86
C GLU A 17 -0.39 8.45 16.11
N LEU A 18 -0.33 8.47 14.78
CA LEU A 18 -0.55 7.27 13.97
C LEU A 18 0.46 6.16 14.29
N ILE A 19 1.76 6.48 14.35
CA ILE A 19 2.82 5.52 14.69
C ILE A 19 2.56 4.92 16.07
N THR A 20 2.26 5.76 17.06
CA THR A 20 2.01 5.31 18.44
C THR A 20 0.79 4.39 18.50
N ARG A 21 -0.28 4.72 17.78
CA ARG A 21 -1.49 3.90 17.69
C ARG A 21 -1.24 2.54 17.04
N ILE A 22 -0.46 2.48 15.97
CA ILE A 22 -0.10 1.20 15.33
C ILE A 22 0.80 0.37 16.26
N ALA A 23 1.79 1.00 16.89
CA ALA A 23 2.70 0.32 17.83
C ALA A 23 1.93 -0.37 18.97
N SER A 24 0.95 0.32 19.58
CA SER A 24 0.15 -0.25 20.67
C SER A 24 -0.77 -1.39 20.22
N GLN A 25 -1.20 -1.41 18.95
CA GLN A 25 -1.95 -2.52 18.37
C GLN A 25 -1.07 -3.75 18.14
N VAL A 26 0.22 -3.56 17.82
CA VAL A 26 1.18 -4.65 17.61
C VAL A 26 1.62 -5.27 18.94
N ASP A 27 1.81 -4.47 20.00
CA ASP A 27 2.27 -4.96 21.32
C ASP A 27 1.39 -6.08 21.91
N ASN A 28 0.11 -6.13 21.51
CA ASN A 28 -0.86 -7.12 21.99
C ASN A 28 -1.06 -8.31 21.04
N LYS A 29 -0.29 -8.41 19.95
CA LYS A 29 -0.45 -9.45 18.91
C LYS A 29 0.69 -10.46 18.96
N SER A 30 0.38 -11.72 18.63
CA SER A 30 1.41 -12.72 18.37
C SER A 30 2.08 -12.48 17.02
N ALA A 31 3.28 -13.03 16.80
CA ALA A 31 3.97 -12.89 15.52
C ALA A 31 3.13 -13.41 14.32
N PRO A 32 2.42 -14.56 14.42
CA PRO A 32 1.48 -14.98 13.38
C PRO A 32 0.35 -13.96 13.12
N ASP A 33 -0.21 -13.36 14.16
CA ASP A 33 -1.29 -12.37 14.00
C ASP A 33 -0.79 -11.09 13.30
N VAL A 34 0.45 -10.68 13.59
CA VAL A 34 1.10 -9.55 12.91
C VAL A 34 1.34 -9.88 11.44
N GLN A 35 1.81 -11.10 11.15
CA GLN A 35 2.02 -11.56 9.77
C GLN A 35 0.72 -11.53 8.96
N SER A 36 -0.36 -12.11 9.50
CA SER A 36 -1.67 -12.08 8.85
C SER A 36 -2.16 -10.66 8.61
N TRP A 37 -1.96 -9.76 9.57
CA TRP A 37 -2.37 -8.37 9.42
C TRP A 37 -1.58 -7.63 8.32
N ILE A 38 -0.28 -7.90 8.17
CA ILE A 38 0.53 -7.36 7.07
C ILE A 38 0.01 -7.86 5.72
N GLU A 39 -0.36 -9.13 5.62
CA GLU A 39 -0.93 -9.71 4.39
C GLU A 39 -2.28 -9.07 4.02
N GLU A 40 -3.15 -8.85 5.01
CA GLU A 40 -4.41 -8.12 4.83
C GLU A 40 -4.18 -6.68 4.35
N LEU A 41 -3.22 -5.96 4.95
CA LEU A 41 -2.87 -4.61 4.54
C LEU A 41 -2.29 -4.56 3.12
N ALA A 42 -1.53 -5.57 2.70
CA ALA A 42 -1.02 -5.66 1.33
C ALA A 42 -2.16 -5.85 0.32
N GLN A 43 -3.14 -6.71 0.64
CA GLN A 43 -4.32 -6.92 -0.19
C GLN A 43 -5.18 -5.65 -0.29
N GLU A 44 -5.35 -4.94 0.83
CA GLU A 44 -6.09 -3.68 0.87
C GLU A 44 -5.36 -2.58 0.10
N ASN A 45 -4.04 -2.50 0.22
CA ASN A 45 -3.23 -1.57 -0.55
C ASN A 45 -3.40 -1.80 -2.06
N HIS A 46 -3.38 -3.06 -2.51
CA HIS A 46 -3.63 -3.39 -3.92
C HIS A 46 -5.05 -2.97 -4.38
N ARG A 47 -6.07 -3.23 -3.56
CA ARG A 47 -7.46 -2.80 -3.84
C ARG A 47 -7.56 -1.29 -4.00
N LEU A 48 -6.98 -0.54 -3.05
CA LEU A 48 -6.98 0.92 -3.06
C LEU A 48 -6.23 1.48 -4.26
N HIS A 49 -5.10 0.89 -4.66
CA HIS A 49 -4.29 1.42 -5.75
C HIS A 49 -4.82 1.07 -7.14
N ASP A 50 -5.25 -0.18 -7.34
CA ASP A 50 -5.50 -0.69 -8.70
C ASP A 50 -6.98 -0.71 -9.06
N ILE A 51 -7.87 -0.62 -8.05
CA ILE A 51 -9.33 -0.65 -8.26
C ILE A 51 -9.95 0.70 -7.92
N GLU A 52 -9.66 1.27 -6.74
CA GLU A 52 -10.31 2.51 -6.29
C GLU A 52 -9.50 3.77 -6.62
N GLY A 53 -8.19 3.61 -6.80
CA GLY A 53 -7.25 4.70 -6.98
C GLY A 53 -7.26 5.24 -8.39
N ILE A 54 -7.10 6.56 -8.51
CA ILE A 54 -6.74 7.17 -9.79
C ILE A 54 -5.23 7.23 -9.83
N ASN A 55 -4.63 6.45 -10.72
CA ASN A 55 -3.18 6.51 -10.92
C ASN A 55 -2.81 7.82 -11.62
N LEU A 56 -2.21 8.73 -10.87
CA LEU A 56 -1.77 10.04 -11.38
C LEU A 56 -0.45 9.97 -12.14
N ASN A 57 0.25 8.83 -12.10
CA ASN A 57 1.43 8.60 -12.93
C ASN A 57 0.98 8.08 -14.31
N PRO A 58 1.05 8.90 -15.37
CA PRO A 58 0.54 8.54 -16.69
C PRO A 58 1.28 7.35 -17.32
N ALA A 59 2.53 7.08 -16.92
CA ALA A 59 3.33 5.97 -17.43
C ALA A 59 2.91 4.59 -16.88
N THR A 60 2.06 4.56 -15.85
CA THR A 60 1.64 3.33 -15.16
C THR A 60 0.13 3.11 -15.17
N ASN A 61 -0.60 3.87 -15.98
CA ASN A 61 -2.03 3.63 -16.15
C ASN A 61 -2.25 2.22 -16.72
N ILE A 62 -3.04 1.39 -16.02
CA ILE A 62 -3.41 0.07 -16.55
C ILE A 62 -4.20 0.32 -17.83
N LEU A 63 -3.63 -0.14 -18.93
CA LEU A 63 -4.24 0.04 -20.23
C LEU A 63 -5.48 -0.87 -20.30
N ASN A 64 -6.54 -0.40 -20.95
CA ASN A 64 -7.72 -1.24 -21.17
C ASN A 64 -7.29 -2.57 -21.84
N PRO A 65 -7.68 -3.75 -21.33
CA PRO A 65 -7.26 -5.04 -21.90
C PRO A 65 -7.57 -5.21 -23.40
N ARG A 66 -8.61 -4.53 -23.91
CA ARG A 66 -8.93 -4.47 -25.35
C ARG A 66 -7.90 -3.65 -26.12
N ALA A 67 -7.48 -2.51 -25.55
CA ALA A 67 -6.43 -1.68 -26.12
C ALA A 67 -5.07 -2.39 -26.11
N GLU A 68 -4.77 -3.18 -25.06
CA GLU A 68 -3.54 -3.98 -25.02
C GLU A 68 -3.52 -5.04 -26.12
N LYS A 69 -4.64 -5.78 -26.29
CA LYS A 69 -4.78 -6.75 -27.38
C LYS A 69 -4.65 -6.11 -28.76
N MET A 70 -5.17 -4.89 -28.92
CA MET A 70 -5.10 -4.16 -30.18
C MET A 70 -3.68 -3.63 -30.47
N LEU A 71 -2.93 -3.22 -29.45
CA LEU A 71 -1.51 -2.86 -29.59
C LEU A 71 -0.64 -4.11 -29.86
N ALA A 72 -0.92 -5.22 -29.18
CA ALA A 72 -0.21 -6.48 -29.34
C ALA A 72 -0.39 -7.12 -30.74
N SER A 73 -1.45 -6.77 -31.48
CA SER A 73 -1.65 -7.19 -32.87
C SER A 73 -0.86 -6.34 -33.88
N GLY A 74 0.07 -5.50 -33.42
CA GLY A 74 0.98 -4.74 -34.26
C GLY A 74 0.45 -3.37 -34.69
N MET A 75 -0.71 -2.94 -34.19
CA MET A 75 -1.32 -1.63 -34.50
C MET A 75 -0.79 -0.49 -33.62
N SER A 76 0.48 -0.53 -33.23
CA SER A 76 1.12 0.61 -32.56
C SER A 76 1.46 1.68 -33.61
N SER A 77 0.98 2.91 -33.39
CA SER A 77 1.60 4.08 -34.01
C SER A 77 2.97 4.26 -33.36
N ARG A 78 4.04 4.12 -34.12
CA ARG A 78 5.24 4.88 -33.74
C ARG A 78 4.97 6.35 -33.98
#